data_AF-A0A383RDQ0-F1
#
_entry.id   AF-A0A383RDQ0-F1
#
_cell.length_a   1.000
_cell.length_b   1.000
_cell.length_c   1.000
_cell.angle_alpha   90.00
_cell.angle_beta   90.00
_cell.angle_gamma   90.00
#
_symmetry.space_group_name_H-M   'P 1'
#
loop_
_entity.id
_entity.type
_entity.pdbx_description
1 polymer ?
#
loop_
_entity_poly.entity_id
_entity_poly.type
_entity_poly.pdbx_seq_one_letter_code
_entity_poly.pdbx_strand_id
1 'polypeptide(L)'
;MNTILVNNWLNHMGDYRASRALNERRLTYRMSYVQDMKMNMVGARREQDKLRHAITRAKEQEMIFHAACSKLDSVHRDALNTRYMNNQRGIEPGVISEAIDALTAALQLMEKYGAIQYRVVEGYVIMNFVQQRTA
;
A
#
# COMPACT_ATOMS: atom_id res chain seq x y z
N MET A 1 15.51 5.68 3.82
CA MET A 1 15.09 4.27 3.57
C MET A 1 16.20 3.45 2.89
N ASN A 2 16.25 2.12 2.99
CA ASN A 2 17.24 1.26 2.31
C ASN A 2 16.58 0.10 1.52
N THR A 3 17.34 -0.59 0.66
CA THR A 3 16.83 -1.65 -0.22
C THR A 3 16.24 -2.85 0.55
N ILE A 4 16.74 -3.15 1.76
CA ILE A 4 16.21 -4.24 2.60
C ILE A 4 14.78 -3.90 3.06
N LEU A 5 14.55 -2.66 3.50
CA LEU A 5 13.23 -2.18 3.91
C LEU A 5 12.26 -2.13 2.73
N VAL A 6 12.73 -1.70 1.56
CA VAL A 6 11.90 -1.69 0.35
C VAL A 6 11.52 -3.11 -0.06
N ASN A 7 12.44 -4.07 -0.03
CA ASN A 7 12.13 -5.47 -0.30
C ASN A 7 11.12 -6.06 0.69
N ASN A 8 11.28 -5.78 1.99
CA ASN A 8 10.30 -6.18 2.99
C ASN A 8 8.92 -5.61 2.66
N TRP A 9 8.83 -4.31 2.39
CA TRP A 9 7.58 -3.66 2.01
C TRP A 9 6.94 -4.28 0.75
N LEU A 10 7.75 -4.52 -0.29
CA LEU A 10 7.32 -5.10 -1.55
C LEU A 10 6.74 -6.52 -1.38
N ASN A 11 7.31 -7.33 -0.48
CA ASN A 11 6.80 -8.66 -0.17
C ASN A 11 5.35 -8.64 0.38
N HIS A 12 4.92 -7.52 0.94
CA HIS A 12 3.56 -7.36 1.49
C HIS A 12 2.58 -6.66 0.54
N MET A 13 3.01 -6.28 -0.67
CA MET A 13 2.11 -5.62 -1.64
C MET A 13 0.92 -6.50 -2.05
N GLY A 14 1.13 -7.80 -2.18
CA GLY A 14 0.04 -8.76 -2.41
C GLY A 14 -0.96 -8.80 -1.25
N ASP A 15 -0.45 -8.78 -0.01
CA ASP A 15 -1.26 -8.83 1.21
C ASP A 15 -2.10 -7.56 1.37
N TYR A 16 -1.54 -6.38 1.06
CA TYR A 16 -2.30 -5.12 1.10
C TYR A 16 -3.48 -5.15 0.14
N ARG A 17 -3.28 -5.64 -1.09
CA ARG A 17 -4.35 -5.76 -2.09
C ARG A 17 -5.43 -6.76 -1.66
N ALA A 18 -5.01 -7.93 -1.17
CA ALA A 18 -5.95 -8.95 -0.68
C ALA A 18 -6.74 -8.44 0.53
N SER A 19 -6.07 -7.81 1.49
CA SER A 19 -6.66 -7.20 2.67
C SER A 19 -7.66 -6.10 2.29
N ARG A 20 -7.31 -5.22 1.34
CA ARG A 20 -8.22 -4.21 0.79
C ARG A 20 -9.48 -4.85 0.22
N ALA A 21 -9.34 -5.80 -0.70
CA ALA A 21 -10.47 -6.44 -1.35
C ALA A 21 -11.40 -7.18 -0.36
N LEU A 22 -10.81 -7.88 0.62
CA LEU A 22 -11.58 -8.57 1.67
C LEU A 22 -12.31 -7.59 2.58
N ASN A 23 -11.66 -6.50 3.00
CA ASN A 23 -12.26 -5.51 3.87
C ASN A 23 -13.32 -4.66 3.14
N GLU A 24 -13.14 -4.35 1.85
CA GLU A 24 -14.16 -3.70 1.02
C GLU A 24 -15.41 -4.57 0.89
N ARG A 25 -15.25 -5.87 0.66
CA ARG A 25 -16.38 -6.84 0.67
C ARG A 25 -17.08 -6.87 2.03
N ARG A 26 -16.33 -7.02 3.13
CA ARG A 26 -16.87 -7.03 4.50
C ARG A 26 -17.63 -5.75 4.84
N LEU A 27 -17.11 -4.59 4.43
CA LEU A 27 -17.76 -3.30 4.63
C LEU A 27 -19.07 -3.21 3.84
N THR A 28 -19.07 -3.68 2.58
CA THR A 28 -20.27 -3.72 1.72
C THR A 28 -21.38 -4.58 2.33
N TYR A 29 -21.06 -5.82 2.71
CA TYR A 29 -22.02 -6.72 3.37
C TYR A 29 -22.56 -6.17 4.69
N ARG A 30 -21.73 -5.44 5.46
CA ARG A 30 -22.19 -4.80 6.70
C ARG A 30 -23.09 -3.59 6.44
N MET A 31 -22.82 -2.81 5.40
CA MET A 31 -23.67 -1.67 5.05
C MET A 31 -25.08 -2.11 4.66
N SER A 32 -25.22 -3.23 3.93
CA SER A 32 -26.55 -3.79 3.62
C SER A 32 -27.26 -4.29 4.88
N TYR A 33 -26.56 -4.97 5.80
CA TYR A 33 -27.17 -5.49 7.03
C TYR A 33 -27.57 -4.40 8.04
N VAL A 34 -26.82 -3.29 8.11
CA VAL A 34 -27.13 -2.15 9.00
C VAL A 34 -28.34 -1.34 8.51
N GLN A 35 -28.63 -1.35 7.20
CA GLN A 35 -29.89 -0.79 6.68
C GLN A 35 -31.10 -1.60 7.16
N ASP A 36 -30.95 -2.92 7.31
CA ASP A 36 -32.04 -3.82 7.69
C ASP A 36 -32.25 -3.94 9.22
N MET A 37 -31.22 -3.79 10.04
CA MET A 37 -31.32 -3.91 11.51
C MET A 37 -31.02 -2.61 12.26
N LYS A 38 -32.06 -1.98 12.83
CA LYS A 38 -32.00 -0.88 13.82
C LYS A 38 -31.40 -1.28 15.19
N MET A 39 -30.53 -2.28 15.29
CA MET A 39 -30.04 -2.81 16.57
C MET A 39 -28.51 -2.67 16.71
N ASN A 40 -28.07 -2.00 17.78
CA ASN A 40 -26.69 -1.80 18.24
C ASN A 40 -25.72 -1.01 17.34
N MET A 41 -26.05 0.27 17.11
CA MET A 41 -25.24 1.20 16.30
C MET A 41 -23.80 1.42 16.81
N VAL A 42 -23.53 1.36 18.12
CA VAL A 42 -22.21 1.76 18.68
C VAL A 42 -21.12 0.72 18.36
N GLY A 43 -21.40 -0.57 18.56
CA GLY A 43 -20.46 -1.65 18.23
C GLY A 43 -20.27 -1.83 16.73
N ALA A 44 -21.36 -1.69 15.95
CA ALA A 44 -21.31 -1.77 14.50
C ALA A 44 -20.47 -0.64 13.87
N ARG A 45 -20.60 0.61 14.38
CA ARG A 45 -19.80 1.75 13.93
C ARG A 45 -18.30 1.58 14.18
N ARG A 46 -17.90 1.17 15.39
CA ARG A 46 -16.47 0.94 15.72
C ARG A 46 -15.80 -0.07 14.79
N GLU A 47 -16.49 -1.15 14.46
CA GLU A 47 -15.96 -2.16 13.53
C GLU A 47 -15.93 -1.67 12.08
N GLN A 48 -16.92 -0.87 11.65
CA GLN A 48 -16.88 -0.21 10.35
C GLN A 48 -15.69 0.76 10.25
N ASP A 49 -15.42 1.53 11.30
CA ASP A 49 -14.29 2.45 11.33
C ASP A 49 -12.96 1.70 11.25
N LYS A 50 -12.80 0.58 11.96
CA LYS A 50 -11.64 -0.30 11.83
C LYS A 50 -11.45 -0.81 10.39
N LEU A 51 -12.53 -1.27 9.75
CA LEU A 51 -12.48 -1.72 8.36
C LEU A 51 -12.10 -0.57 7.41
N ARG A 52 -12.68 0.62 7.60
CA ARG A 52 -12.35 1.82 6.80
C ARG A 52 -10.88 2.19 6.98
N HIS A 53 -10.36 2.20 8.19
CA HIS A 53 -8.93 2.48 8.44
C HIS A 53 -8.01 1.44 7.79
N ALA A 54 -8.37 0.15 7.85
CA ALA A 54 -7.60 -0.91 7.19
C ALA A 54 -7.60 -0.76 5.66
N ILE A 55 -8.76 -0.45 5.06
CA ILE A 55 -8.90 -0.16 3.62
C ILE A 55 -8.06 1.05 3.23
N THR A 56 -8.17 2.15 3.97
CA THR A 56 -7.41 3.38 3.70
C THR A 56 -5.91 3.12 3.75
N ARG A 57 -5.41 2.42 4.78
CA ARG A 57 -4.00 2.07 4.89
C ARG A 57 -3.53 1.24 3.70
N ALA A 58 -4.28 0.21 3.31
CA ALA A 58 -3.92 -0.64 2.19
C ALA A 58 -3.90 0.13 0.85
N LYS A 59 -4.92 0.97 0.61
CA LYS A 59 -4.97 1.88 -0.54
C LYS A 59 -3.76 2.82 -0.57
N GLU A 60 -3.38 3.34 0.58
CA GLU A 60 -2.24 4.25 0.68
C GLU A 60 -0.92 3.56 0.31
N GLN A 61 -0.71 2.30 0.71
CA GLN A 61 0.47 1.54 0.26
C GLN A 61 0.49 1.38 -1.27
N GLU A 62 -0.65 1.03 -1.88
CA GLU A 62 -0.77 0.93 -3.34
C GLU A 62 -0.51 2.27 -4.04
N MET A 63 -1.04 3.37 -3.50
CA MET A 63 -0.82 4.70 -4.05
C MET A 63 0.65 5.14 -3.97
N ILE A 64 1.33 4.88 -2.85
CA ILE A 64 2.76 5.20 -2.69
C ILE A 64 3.59 4.38 -3.69
N PHE A 65 3.26 3.10 -3.88
CA PHE A 65 3.91 2.25 -4.88
C PHE A 65 3.77 2.83 -6.29
N HIS A 66 2.56 3.17 -6.71
CA HIS A 66 2.34 3.75 -8.04
C HIS A 66 2.99 5.13 -8.19
N ALA A 67 2.94 5.96 -7.14
CA ALA A 67 3.57 7.28 -7.13
C ALA A 67 5.10 7.16 -7.29
N ALA A 68 5.74 6.24 -6.57
CA ALA A 68 7.17 5.98 -6.71
C ALA A 68 7.49 5.42 -8.10
N CYS A 69 6.77 4.39 -8.56
CA CYS A 69 6.94 3.80 -9.88
C CYS A 69 6.75 4.80 -11.03
N SER A 70 5.94 5.84 -10.86
CA SER A 70 5.77 6.91 -11.86
C SER A 70 7.03 7.74 -12.10
N LYS A 71 8.01 7.68 -11.20
CA LYS A 71 9.31 8.38 -11.30
C LYS A 71 10.39 7.57 -12.01
N LEU A 72 10.11 6.30 -12.32
CA LEU A 72 11.04 5.39 -12.98
C LEU A 72 10.79 5.41 -14.51
N ASP A 73 11.77 4.95 -15.28
CA ASP A 73 11.56 4.66 -16.70
C ASP A 73 10.52 3.54 -16.91
N SER A 74 10.06 3.39 -18.15
CA SER A 74 9.03 2.42 -18.49
C SER A 74 9.44 0.98 -18.20
N VAL A 75 10.70 0.62 -18.44
CA VAL A 75 11.19 -0.76 -18.29
C VAL A 75 11.12 -1.18 -16.83
N HIS A 76 11.68 -0.39 -15.92
CA HIS A 76 11.66 -0.69 -14.49
C HIS A 76 10.25 -0.61 -13.90
N ARG A 77 9.46 0.38 -14.31
CA ARG A 77 8.06 0.51 -13.89
C ARG A 77 7.23 -0.71 -14.29
N ASP A 78 7.38 -1.17 -15.53
CA ASP A 78 6.61 -2.30 -16.05
C ASP A 78 7.05 -3.61 -15.39
N ALA A 79 8.35 -3.78 -15.12
CA ALA A 79 8.86 -4.91 -14.34
C ALA A 79 8.25 -4.95 -12.92
N LEU A 80 8.26 -3.84 -12.19
CA LEU A 80 7.70 -3.77 -10.83
C LEU A 80 6.19 -4.00 -10.83
N ASN A 81 5.44 -3.39 -11.75
CA ASN A 81 4.00 -3.62 -11.88
C ASN A 81 3.68 -5.08 -12.20
N THR A 82 4.40 -5.68 -13.15
CA THR A 82 4.23 -7.08 -13.52
C THR A 82 4.47 -8.01 -12.32
N ARG A 83 5.54 -7.75 -11.56
CA ARG A 83 5.90 -8.55 -10.40
C ARG A 83 4.91 -8.40 -9.24
N TYR A 84 4.65 -7.17 -8.81
CA TYR A 84 4.00 -6.90 -7.52
C TYR A 84 2.51 -6.56 -7.65
N MET A 85 2.06 -6.04 -8.79
CA MET A 85 0.64 -5.75 -9.05
C MET A 85 -0.04 -6.90 -9.80
N ASN A 86 0.64 -7.55 -10.73
CA ASN A 86 0.05 -8.67 -11.49
C ASN A 86 0.41 -10.05 -10.89
N ASN A 87 1.30 -10.09 -9.90
CA ASN A 87 1.80 -11.33 -9.28
C ASN A 87 2.39 -12.30 -10.31
N GLN A 88 2.96 -11.78 -11.40
CA GLN A 88 3.57 -12.58 -12.45
C GLN A 88 5.06 -12.82 -12.14
N ARG A 89 5.52 -14.04 -12.45
CA ARG A 89 6.92 -14.45 -12.34
C ARG A 89 7.53 -14.52 -13.74
N GLY A 90 8.85 -14.58 -13.84
CA GLY A 90 9.55 -14.69 -15.14
C GLY A 90 10.14 -13.38 -15.65
N ILE A 91 10.32 -12.39 -14.78
CA ILE A 91 11.13 -11.21 -15.06
C ILE A 91 12.59 -11.59 -14.83
N GLU A 92 13.47 -11.13 -15.72
CA GLU A 92 14.91 -11.36 -15.59
C GLU A 92 15.42 -10.85 -14.23
N PRO A 93 16.21 -11.64 -13.48
CA PRO A 93 16.72 -11.26 -12.17
C PRO A 93 17.50 -9.94 -12.14
N GLY A 94 18.27 -9.64 -13.19
CA GLY A 94 19.00 -8.38 -13.32
C GLY A 94 18.05 -7.19 -13.40
N VAL A 95 17.07 -7.25 -14.32
CA VAL A 95 16.08 -6.19 -14.53
C VAL A 95 15.26 -5.91 -13.27
N ILE A 96 14.82 -6.95 -12.54
CA ILE A 96 14.05 -6.73 -11.31
C ILE A 96 14.92 -6.16 -10.19
N SER A 97 16.20 -6.56 -10.11
CA SER A 97 17.13 -6.00 -9.13
C SER A 97 17.37 -4.51 -9.37
N GLU A 98 17.69 -4.14 -10.62
CA GLU A 98 17.88 -2.74 -11.03
C GLU A 98 16.62 -1.90 -10.79
N ALA A 99 15.45 -2.46 -11.10
CA ALA A 99 14.17 -1.80 -10.85
C ALA A 99 13.92 -1.55 -9.35
N ILE A 100 14.29 -2.50 -8.47
CA ILE A 100 14.17 -2.35 -7.01
C ILE A 100 15.13 -1.28 -6.49
N ASP A 101 16.35 -1.20 -7.02
CA ASP A 101 17.31 -0.16 -6.63
C ASP A 101 16.84 1.23 -7.09
N ALA A 102 16.32 1.34 -8.32
CA ALA A 102 15.70 2.56 -8.83
C ALA A 102 14.49 2.99 -7.99
N LEU A 103 13.63 2.03 -7.62
CA LEU A 103 12.50 2.27 -6.72
C LEU A 103 12.97 2.76 -5.34
N THR A 104 14.02 2.15 -4.81
CA THR A 104 14.60 2.55 -3.51
C THR A 104 15.08 3.99 -3.55
N ALA A 105 15.79 4.39 -4.61
CA ALA A 105 16.23 5.77 -4.81
C ALA A 105 15.03 6.75 -4.93
N ALA A 106 14.00 6.38 -5.68
CA ALA A 106 12.78 7.20 -5.81
C ALA A 106 12.08 7.40 -4.46
N LEU A 107 11.94 6.33 -3.67
CA LEU A 107 11.32 6.41 -2.35
C LEU A 107 12.18 7.20 -1.34
N GLN A 108 13.50 7.07 -1.39
CA GLN A 108 14.42 7.90 -0.60
C GLN A 108 14.26 9.39 -0.92
N LEU A 109 14.11 9.74 -2.20
CA LEU A 109 13.84 11.12 -2.60
C LEU A 109 12.48 11.59 -2.09
N MET A 110 11.43 10.79 -2.25
CA MET A 110 10.10 11.12 -1.73
C MET A 110 10.10 11.34 -0.21
N GLU A 111 10.85 10.52 0.55
CA GLU A 111 11.06 10.70 1.98
C GLU A 111 11.82 12.00 2.28
N LYS A 112 12.93 12.24 1.58
CA LYS A 112 13.77 13.45 1.74
C LYS A 112 13.00 14.74 1.48
N TYR A 113 12.11 14.75 0.50
CA TYR A 113 11.25 15.90 0.19
C TYR A 113 10.02 16.01 1.10
N GLY A 114 9.86 15.11 2.08
CA GLY A 114 8.73 15.10 2.99
C GLY A 114 7.41 14.76 2.31
N ALA A 115 7.42 14.07 1.16
CA ALA A 115 6.20 13.59 0.51
C ALA A 115 5.66 12.35 1.23
N ILE A 116 6.56 11.50 1.74
CA ILE A 116 6.21 10.31 2.52
C ILE A 116 7.01 10.24 3.82
N GLN A 117 6.47 9.47 4.76
CA GLN A 117 7.17 9.00 5.95
C GLN A 117 6.95 7.49 6.08
N TYR A 118 7.88 6.78 6.69
CA TYR A 118 7.69 5.36 6.99
C TYR A 118 7.99 5.05 8.45
N ARG A 119 7.41 3.94 8.92
CA ARG A 119 7.71 3.35 10.21
C ARG A 119 7.84 1.84 10.06
N VAL A 120 8.64 1.23 10.94
CA VAL A 120 8.75 -0.22 11.05
C VAL A 120 7.93 -0.67 12.24
N VAL A 121 6.95 -1.54 12.03
CA VAL A 121 6.08 -2.10 13.07
C VAL A 121 6.19 -3.61 12.99
N GLU A 122 6.71 -4.25 14.04
CA GLU A 122 6.86 -5.73 14.08
C GLU A 122 7.63 -6.30 12.87
N GLY A 123 8.61 -5.55 12.36
CA GLY A 123 9.38 -5.94 11.17
C GLY A 123 8.72 -5.59 9.82
N TYR A 124 7.51 -5.02 9.82
CA TYR A 124 6.80 -4.56 8.63
C TYR A 124 7.03 -3.07 8.38
N VAL A 125 7.35 -2.72 7.14
CA VAL A 125 7.41 -1.33 6.71
C VAL A 125 6.01 -0.83 6.34
N ILE A 126 5.58 0.26 6.98
CA ILE A 126 4.34 0.97 6.66
C ILE A 126 4.70 2.39 6.26
N MET A 127 4.36 2.76 5.02
CA MET A 127 4.57 4.11 4.50
C MET A 127 3.26 4.90 4.52
N ASN A 128 3.33 6.21 4.77
CA ASN A 128 2.17 7.09 4.67
C ASN A 128 2.58 8.37 3.94
N PHE A 129 1.65 8.99 3.22
CA PHE A 129 1.85 10.35 2.75
C PHE A 129 1.90 11.30 3.95
N VAL A 130 2.77 12.30 3.86
CA VAL A 130 2.76 13.38 4.83
C VAL A 130 1.60 14.30 4.48
N GLN A 131 0.56 14.33 5.32
CA GLN A 131 -0.50 15.32 5.17
C GLN A 131 0.11 16.70 5.42
N GLN A 132 0.25 17.51 4.37
CA GLN A 132 0.54 18.92 4.53
C GLN A 132 -0.66 19.51 5.28
N ARG A 133 -0.44 19.93 6.53
CA ARG A 133 -1.38 20.86 7.18
C ARG A 133 -1.31 22.13 6.35
N THR A 134 -2.32 22.35 5.49
CA THR A 134 -2.59 23.70 4.99
C THR A 134 -2.85 24.55 6.23
N ALA A 135 -1.88 25.42 6.52
CA ALA A 135 -1.95 26.41 7.58
C ALA A 135 -3.03 27.46 7.28
#